data_AF-A0A177Q9F1-F1
#
_entry.id   AF-A0A177Q9F1-F1
#
_cell.length_a   1.000
_cell.length_b   1.000
_cell.length_c   1.000
_cell.angle_alpha   90.00
_cell.angle_beta   90.00
_cell.angle_gamma   90.00
#
_symmetry.space_group_name_H-M   'P 1'
#
loop_
_entity.id
_entity.type
_entity.pdbx_description
1 polymer ?
#
loop_
_entity_poly.entity_id
_entity_poly.type
_entity_poly.pdbx_seq_one_letter_code
_entity_poly.pdbx_strand_id
1 'polypeptide(L)'
;MIDDVPHEKQPAELISKTPGEGLRYFTLSKAQTTIGSGPDRDIVLEGLFVSRRHAVIERRDDGYWLQDSGSTNGVLINGSQLEPSAPALLRHQDRIDFAGRVVIFWIRGVGTPLFPVELLENTPPLPEPFEVDSARRVVRFRGEVLNVRMSPLEFALVLRLYEQRHRVCSKDELGEALWGAPMVNGRRMPQYDDNMLHVKVHNAKAKLAKASPGLEKIIVSVPGAGYRLDIESLSETRK
;
A
#
# COMPACT_ATOMS: atom_id res chain seq x y z
N MET A 1 0.55 2.02 -39.13
CA MET A 1 -0.72 2.77 -39.03
C MET A 1 -1.68 1.86 -38.31
N ILE A 2 -1.72 1.97 -36.98
CA ILE A 2 -2.75 1.31 -36.17
C ILE A 2 -3.73 2.44 -35.92
N ASP A 3 -4.91 2.29 -36.50
CA ASP A 3 -5.92 3.33 -36.57
C ASP A 3 -6.33 3.81 -35.18
N ASP A 4 -6.41 5.13 -35.11
CA ASP A 4 -6.96 5.95 -34.02
C ASP A 4 -8.44 5.60 -33.87
N VAL A 5 -8.74 4.55 -33.10
CA VAL A 5 -10.11 4.18 -32.76
C VAL A 5 -10.68 5.31 -31.89
N PRO A 6 -11.75 6.00 -32.32
CA PRO A 6 -12.35 7.06 -31.52
C PRO A 6 -12.71 6.51 -30.14
N HIS A 7 -12.28 7.17 -29.07
CA HIS A 7 -12.56 6.80 -27.67
C HIS A 7 -14.03 6.94 -27.26
N GLU A 8 -14.97 6.78 -28.19
CA GLU A 8 -16.37 6.97 -27.94
C GLU A 8 -16.94 5.80 -27.12
N LYS A 9 -17.26 6.12 -25.86
CA LYS A 9 -18.32 5.50 -25.04
C LYS A 9 -18.26 3.99 -24.79
N GLN A 10 -17.16 3.30 -25.06
CA GLN A 10 -17.06 1.88 -24.73
C GLN A 10 -17.24 1.67 -23.21
N PRO A 11 -18.12 0.74 -22.79
CA PRO A 11 -18.36 0.52 -21.37
C PRO A 11 -17.08 0.01 -20.71
N ALA A 12 -16.73 0.57 -19.56
CA ALA A 12 -15.54 0.16 -18.82
C ALA A 12 -15.89 -0.47 -17.46
N GLU A 13 -14.94 -1.22 -16.91
CA GLU A 13 -15.02 -1.87 -15.61
C GLU A 13 -13.73 -1.63 -14.82
N LEU A 14 -13.84 -1.60 -13.49
CA LEU A 14 -12.71 -1.84 -12.61
C LEU A 14 -12.74 -3.29 -12.15
N ILE A 15 -11.61 -3.97 -12.25
CA ILE A 15 -11.47 -5.36 -11.84
C ILE A 15 -10.58 -5.40 -10.61
N SER A 16 -11.05 -5.95 -9.50
CA SER A 16 -10.27 -6.15 -8.29
C SER A 16 -10.14 -7.63 -7.96
N LYS A 17 -9.08 -7.98 -7.22
CA LYS A 17 -8.92 -9.31 -6.64
C LYS A 17 -8.70 -9.18 -5.14
N THR A 18 -9.55 -9.83 -4.37
CA THR A 18 -9.33 -10.00 -2.93
C THR A 18 -8.80 -11.41 -2.67
N PRO A 19 -7.73 -11.59 -1.87
CA PRO A 19 -7.27 -12.92 -1.48
C PRO A 19 -8.43 -13.74 -0.89
N GLY A 20 -8.67 -14.93 -1.45
CA GLY A 20 -9.72 -15.84 -0.99
C GLY A 20 -11.13 -15.59 -1.53
N GLU A 21 -11.41 -14.48 -2.24
CA GLU A 21 -12.77 -14.12 -2.67
C GLU A 21 -12.94 -13.97 -4.20
N GLY A 22 -11.96 -14.41 -4.98
CA GLY A 22 -12.02 -14.34 -6.44
C GLY A 22 -11.95 -12.92 -7.01
N LEU A 23 -12.28 -12.78 -8.30
CA LEU A 23 -12.33 -11.48 -8.97
C LEU A 23 -13.68 -10.79 -8.71
N ARG A 24 -13.63 -9.47 -8.46
CA ARG A 24 -14.81 -8.60 -8.45
C ARG A 24 -14.73 -7.61 -9.61
N TYR A 25 -15.88 -7.34 -10.20
CA TYR A 25 -16.03 -6.44 -11.34
C TYR A 25 -16.96 -5.30 -10.96
N PHE A 26 -16.52 -4.07 -11.20
CA PHE A 26 -17.29 -2.85 -10.94
C PHE A 26 -17.53 -2.12 -12.26
N THR A 27 -18.76 -2.16 -12.78
CA THR A 27 -19.11 -1.51 -14.04
C THR A 27 -19.23 0.01 -13.88
N LEU A 28 -18.49 0.76 -14.72
CA LEU A 28 -18.51 2.22 -14.77
C LEU A 28 -19.64 2.72 -15.66
N SER A 29 -20.86 2.64 -15.13
CA SER A 29 -22.11 2.97 -15.85
C SER A 29 -22.56 4.43 -15.71
N LYS A 30 -22.08 5.15 -14.70
CA LYS A 30 -22.48 6.53 -14.38
C LYS A 30 -21.55 7.54 -15.07
N ALA A 31 -22.05 8.77 -15.28
CA ALA A 31 -21.22 9.89 -15.75
C ALA A 31 -20.09 10.21 -14.76
N GLN A 32 -20.35 10.05 -13.47
CA GLN A 32 -19.37 10.14 -12.40
C GLN A 32 -19.55 8.93 -11.48
N THR A 33 -18.45 8.25 -11.18
CA THR A 33 -18.40 7.09 -10.27
C THR A 33 -17.49 7.41 -9.11
N THR A 34 -18.04 7.43 -7.90
CA THR A 34 -17.31 7.72 -6.66
C THR A 34 -16.70 6.46 -6.06
N ILE A 35 -15.47 6.59 -5.55
CA ILE A 35 -14.68 5.47 -5.01
C ILE A 35 -14.21 5.82 -3.59
N GLY A 36 -14.32 4.88 -2.66
CA GLY A 36 -13.78 5.03 -1.31
C GLY A 36 -14.25 3.93 -0.36
N SER A 37 -13.91 4.06 0.93
CA SER A 37 -14.36 3.12 1.98
C SER A 37 -15.72 3.47 2.58
N GLY A 38 -16.28 4.63 2.24
CA GLY A 38 -17.61 5.04 2.70
C GLY A 38 -18.69 4.14 2.11
N PRO A 39 -19.70 3.72 2.90
CA PRO A 39 -20.79 2.87 2.40
C PRO A 39 -21.71 3.59 1.40
N ASP A 40 -21.55 4.92 1.25
CA ASP A 40 -22.30 5.78 0.35
C ASP A 40 -21.59 6.00 -1.01
N ARG A 41 -20.47 5.32 -1.25
CA ARG A 41 -19.72 5.40 -2.52
C ARG A 41 -20.28 4.41 -3.54
N ASP A 42 -20.17 4.76 -4.82
CA ASP A 42 -20.61 3.89 -5.90
C ASP A 42 -19.78 2.60 -5.96
N ILE A 43 -18.48 2.71 -5.71
CA ILE A 43 -17.56 1.59 -5.55
C ILE A 43 -16.97 1.66 -4.15
N VAL A 44 -17.40 0.73 -3.31
CA VAL A 44 -16.87 0.56 -1.96
C VAL A 44 -15.64 -0.32 -2.01
N LEU A 45 -14.47 0.27 -1.79
CA LEU A 45 -13.21 -0.45 -1.63
C LEU A 45 -12.91 -0.56 -0.13
N GLU A 46 -13.07 -1.76 0.41
CA GLU A 46 -12.74 -2.03 1.81
C GLU A 46 -11.24 -1.94 2.00
N GLY A 47 -10.75 -1.10 2.90
CA GLY A 47 -9.33 -1.02 3.22
C GLY A 47 -9.09 0.03 4.30
N LEU A 48 -8.21 -0.29 5.25
CA LEU A 48 -7.93 0.59 6.40
C LEU A 48 -7.41 1.98 5.99
N PHE A 49 -6.81 2.09 4.80
CA PHE A 49 -6.15 3.30 4.29
C PHE A 49 -6.89 3.95 3.14
N VAL A 50 -7.97 3.33 2.66
CA VAL A 50 -8.85 3.92 1.67
C VAL A 50 -9.68 4.98 2.38
N SER A 51 -9.44 6.25 2.09
CA SER A 51 -10.29 7.36 2.56
C SER A 51 -11.78 7.13 2.22
N ARG A 52 -12.68 7.62 3.08
CA ARG A 52 -14.14 7.50 2.88
C ARG A 52 -14.58 8.05 1.52
N ARG A 53 -14.03 9.20 1.14
CA ARG A 53 -14.09 9.78 -0.20
C ARG A 53 -12.66 9.78 -0.72
N HIS A 54 -12.33 8.84 -1.60
CA HIS A 54 -10.95 8.63 -2.03
C HIS A 54 -10.72 9.25 -3.41
N ALA A 55 -11.49 8.81 -4.40
CA ALA A 55 -11.34 9.26 -5.76
C ALA A 55 -12.68 9.29 -6.50
N VAL A 56 -12.66 9.90 -7.67
CA VAL A 56 -13.77 9.94 -8.61
C VAL A 56 -13.25 9.56 -9.99
N ILE A 57 -14.02 8.72 -10.68
CA ILE A 57 -13.85 8.51 -12.13
C ILE A 57 -14.98 9.23 -12.84
N GLU A 58 -14.61 10.16 -13.72
CA GLU A 58 -15.53 10.88 -14.61
C GLU A 58 -15.46 10.31 -16.02
N ARG A 59 -16.61 10.03 -16.60
CA ARG A 59 -16.73 9.68 -18.00
C ARG A 59 -16.94 10.96 -18.80
N ARG A 60 -15.94 11.30 -19.60
CA ARG A 60 -15.91 12.45 -20.51
C ARG A 60 -16.01 11.97 -21.95
N ASP A 61 -16.06 12.89 -22.91
CA ASP A 61 -16.20 12.56 -24.33
C ASP A 61 -14.99 11.81 -24.89
N ASP A 62 -13.80 12.04 -24.33
CA ASP A 62 -12.52 11.47 -24.72
C ASP A 62 -12.09 10.23 -23.90
N GLY A 63 -12.88 9.83 -22.90
CA GLY A 63 -12.63 8.63 -22.11
C GLY A 63 -12.97 8.75 -20.63
N TYR A 64 -12.27 7.98 -19.80
CA TYR A 64 -12.47 7.93 -18.36
C TYR A 64 -11.33 8.64 -17.65
N TRP A 65 -11.66 9.61 -16.82
CA TRP A 65 -10.70 10.44 -16.10
C TRP A 65 -10.76 10.15 -14.62
N LEU A 66 -9.62 9.79 -14.02
CA LEU A 66 -9.48 9.56 -12.59
C LEU A 66 -8.98 10.82 -11.90
N GLN A 67 -9.61 11.18 -10.78
CA GLN A 67 -9.20 12.30 -9.95
C GLN A 67 -9.17 11.88 -8.47
N ASP A 68 -8.06 12.19 -7.79
CA ASP A 68 -7.99 12.08 -6.33
C ASP A 68 -8.88 13.14 -5.67
N SER A 69 -9.63 12.76 -4.64
CA SER A 69 -10.60 13.63 -3.96
C SER A 69 -10.07 14.23 -2.66
N GLY A 70 -8.75 14.44 -2.58
CA GLY A 70 -8.04 14.82 -1.36
C GLY A 70 -7.91 13.64 -0.40
N SER A 71 -7.59 12.47 -0.93
CA SER A 71 -7.39 11.28 -0.09
C SER A 71 -6.12 11.43 0.76
N THR A 72 -6.06 10.70 1.87
CA THR A 72 -4.94 10.81 2.82
C THR A 72 -3.65 10.24 2.25
N ASN A 73 -3.74 9.18 1.44
CA ASN A 73 -2.59 8.43 0.93
C ASN A 73 -2.43 8.55 -0.60
N GLY A 74 -3.31 9.33 -1.25
CA GLY A 74 -3.31 9.54 -2.69
C GLY A 74 -3.66 8.30 -3.51
N VAL A 75 -3.51 8.46 -4.82
CA VAL A 75 -3.80 7.45 -5.83
C VAL A 75 -2.56 7.24 -6.68
N LEU A 76 -2.22 5.99 -7.01
CA LEU A 76 -1.14 5.69 -7.95
C LEU A 76 -1.71 5.06 -9.22
N ILE A 77 -1.23 5.48 -10.39
CA ILE A 77 -1.54 4.87 -11.69
C ILE A 77 -0.25 4.28 -12.23
N ASN A 78 -0.24 2.97 -12.47
CA ASN A 78 0.93 2.20 -12.87
C ASN A 78 2.15 2.45 -11.95
N GLY A 79 1.86 2.67 -10.67
CA GLY A 79 2.86 2.95 -9.64
C GLY A 79 3.41 4.38 -9.62
N SER A 80 2.91 5.28 -10.47
CA SER A 80 3.23 6.71 -10.43
C SER A 80 2.15 7.47 -9.65
N GLN A 81 2.54 8.36 -8.75
CA GLN A 81 1.61 9.17 -7.97
C GLN A 81 0.76 10.06 -8.89
N LEU A 82 -0.56 10.03 -8.70
CA LEU A 82 -1.48 10.97 -9.32
C LEU A 82 -1.35 12.33 -8.63
N GLU A 83 -1.18 13.38 -9.43
CA GLU A 83 -1.13 14.75 -8.93
C GLU A 83 -2.46 15.14 -8.26
N PRO A 84 -2.47 15.59 -6.98
CA PRO A 84 -3.70 15.82 -6.22
C PRO A 84 -4.71 16.78 -6.85
N SER A 85 -4.27 17.64 -7.77
CA SER A 85 -5.11 18.67 -8.41
C SER A 85 -5.35 18.45 -9.90
N ALA A 86 -4.84 17.36 -10.48
CA ALA A 86 -4.94 17.10 -11.92
C ALA A 86 -5.60 15.75 -12.20
N PRO A 87 -6.77 15.71 -12.84
CA PRO A 87 -7.35 14.48 -13.35
C PRO A 87 -6.40 13.81 -14.36
N ALA A 88 -6.33 12.48 -14.37
CA ALA A 88 -5.58 11.71 -15.35
C ALA A 88 -6.51 10.86 -16.23
N LEU A 89 -6.25 10.86 -17.54
CA LEU A 89 -6.96 10.01 -18.50
C LEU A 89 -6.50 8.55 -18.34
N LEU A 90 -7.45 7.65 -18.05
CA LEU A 90 -7.20 6.22 -17.91
C LEU A 90 -7.07 5.53 -19.26
N ARG A 91 -6.10 4.63 -19.35
CA ARG A 91 -5.85 3.75 -20.49
C ARG A 91 -6.25 2.32 -20.15
N HIS A 92 -6.66 1.58 -21.17
CA HIS A 92 -7.00 0.16 -21.03
C HIS A 92 -5.85 -0.58 -20.33
N GLN A 93 -6.19 -1.38 -19.31
CA GLN A 93 -5.28 -2.13 -18.44
C GLN A 93 -4.46 -1.31 -17.44
N ASP A 94 -4.75 -0.02 -17.27
CA ASP A 94 -4.12 0.77 -16.21
C ASP A 94 -4.36 0.12 -14.84
N ARG A 95 -3.26 -0.05 -14.11
CA ARG A 95 -3.25 -0.50 -12.72
C ARG A 95 -3.40 0.71 -11.82
N ILE A 96 -4.44 0.72 -11.01
CA ILE A 96 -4.76 1.83 -10.12
C ILE A 96 -4.66 1.33 -8.68
N ASP A 97 -3.85 1.99 -7.87
CA ASP A 97 -3.69 1.72 -6.44
C ASP A 97 -4.37 2.81 -5.62
N PHE A 98 -5.32 2.39 -4.79
CA PHE A 98 -5.99 3.20 -3.78
C PHE A 98 -5.48 2.79 -2.40
N ALA A 99 -4.33 3.33 -1.98
CA ALA A 99 -3.75 3.09 -0.66
C ALA A 99 -3.61 1.60 -0.27
N GLY A 100 -2.99 0.82 -1.16
CA GLY A 100 -2.80 -0.64 -1.04
C GLY A 100 -3.95 -1.47 -1.60
N ARG A 101 -4.99 -0.84 -2.17
CA ARG A 101 -6.08 -1.54 -2.87
C ARG A 101 -5.98 -1.35 -4.36
N VAL A 102 -5.58 -2.42 -5.04
CA VAL A 102 -5.31 -2.41 -6.47
C VAL A 102 -6.53 -2.85 -7.27
N VAL A 103 -6.81 -2.10 -8.34
CA VAL A 103 -7.76 -2.46 -9.37
C VAL A 103 -7.13 -2.29 -10.75
N ILE A 104 -7.66 -3.00 -11.75
CA ILE A 104 -7.31 -2.80 -13.16
C ILE A 104 -8.48 -2.13 -13.87
N PHE A 105 -8.21 -1.06 -14.61
CA PHE A 105 -9.19 -0.44 -15.49
C PHE A 105 -9.28 -1.22 -16.81
N TRP A 106 -10.48 -1.66 -17.18
CA TRP A 106 -10.72 -2.47 -18.37
C TRP A 106 -11.81 -1.85 -19.24
N ILE A 107 -11.60 -1.85 -20.55
CA ILE A 107 -12.59 -1.38 -21.53
C ILE A 107 -13.23 -2.63 -22.16
N ARG A 108 -14.54 -2.78 -22.01
CA ARG A 108 -15.29 -3.93 -22.56
C ARG A 108 -15.27 -3.89 -24.09
N GLY A 109 -15.12 -5.05 -24.71
CA GLY A 109 -15.09 -5.20 -26.16
C GLY A 109 -13.69 -5.20 -26.77
N VAL A 110 -12.67 -4.81 -26.01
CA VAL A 110 -11.26 -4.99 -26.36
C VAL A 110 -10.83 -6.42 -25.99
N GLY A 111 -11.37 -7.42 -26.71
CA GLY A 111 -11.08 -8.85 -26.49
C GLY A 111 -11.67 -9.46 -25.21
N THR A 112 -11.82 -10.80 -25.21
CA THR A 112 -12.18 -11.56 -24.00
C THR A 112 -10.98 -11.55 -23.04
N PRO A 113 -11.16 -11.28 -21.73
CA PRO A 113 -10.02 -11.22 -20.83
C PRO A 113 -9.46 -12.62 -20.59
N LEU A 114 -8.28 -12.93 -21.14
CA LEU A 114 -7.45 -14.03 -20.63
C LEU A 114 -6.55 -13.59 -19.46
N PHE A 115 -6.47 -12.28 -19.19
CA PHE A 115 -5.38 -11.63 -18.47
C PHE A 115 -5.66 -10.91 -17.13
N PRO A 116 -6.90 -10.74 -16.58
CA PRO A 116 -7.07 -9.98 -15.34
C PRO A 116 -6.37 -10.64 -14.15
N VAL A 117 -6.32 -11.97 -14.10
CA VAL A 117 -5.75 -12.72 -12.98
C VAL A 117 -4.23 -12.56 -12.94
N GLU A 118 -3.52 -12.70 -14.06
CA GLU A 118 -2.05 -12.55 -14.10
C GLU A 118 -1.59 -11.12 -13.80
N LEU A 119 -2.32 -10.09 -14.24
CA LEU A 119 -1.99 -8.70 -13.90
C LEU A 119 -2.23 -8.39 -12.40
N LEU A 120 -3.21 -9.05 -11.79
CA LEU A 120 -3.51 -8.94 -10.36
C LEU A 120 -2.61 -9.85 -9.50
N GLU A 121 -2.05 -10.93 -10.05
CA GLU A 121 -1.18 -11.91 -9.36
C GLU A 121 0.33 -11.67 -9.54
N ASN A 122 0.79 -11.20 -10.71
CA ASN A 122 2.21 -11.16 -11.12
C ASN A 122 2.78 -9.75 -11.27
N THR A 123 2.23 -8.75 -10.60
CA THR A 123 2.97 -7.49 -10.43
C THR A 123 3.75 -7.61 -9.12
N PRO A 124 5.09 -7.78 -9.12
CA PRO A 124 5.85 -7.45 -7.93
C PRO A 124 5.45 -6.03 -7.55
N PRO A 125 5.18 -5.70 -6.27
CA PRO A 125 5.11 -4.30 -5.89
C PRO A 125 6.34 -3.62 -6.51
N LEU A 126 6.17 -2.46 -7.18
CA LEU A 126 7.30 -1.65 -7.67
C LEU A 126 8.42 -1.83 -6.66
N PRO A 127 9.62 -2.35 -7.03
CA PRO A 127 10.57 -2.88 -6.08
C PRO A 127 10.71 -1.86 -4.96
N GLU A 128 10.09 -2.19 -3.82
CA GLU A 128 9.93 -1.19 -2.76
C GLU A 128 11.36 -0.84 -2.39
N PRO A 129 11.70 0.46 -2.26
CA PRO A 129 13.08 0.82 -1.98
C PRO A 129 13.57 0.12 -0.71
N PHE A 130 12.67 -0.32 0.18
CA PHE A 130 12.94 -1.11 1.36
C PHE A 130 12.05 -2.36 1.41
N GLU A 131 12.65 -3.54 1.60
CA GLU A 131 11.93 -4.82 1.73
C GLU A 131 12.41 -5.61 2.94
N VAL A 132 11.52 -6.40 3.54
CA VAL A 132 11.86 -7.35 4.61
C VAL A 132 11.50 -8.77 4.17
N ASP A 133 12.51 -9.59 3.85
CA ASP A 133 12.34 -10.99 3.46
C ASP A 133 12.31 -11.86 4.73
N SER A 134 11.11 -12.22 5.17
CA SER A 134 10.89 -13.02 6.39
C SER A 134 11.45 -14.44 6.28
N ALA A 135 11.39 -15.05 5.09
CA ALA A 135 11.86 -16.41 4.84
C ALA A 135 13.39 -16.50 4.94
N ARG A 136 14.10 -15.52 4.38
CA ARG A 136 15.57 -15.45 4.44
C ARG A 136 16.09 -14.69 5.67
N ARG A 137 15.20 -14.05 6.44
CA ARG A 137 15.52 -13.17 7.57
C ARG A 137 16.51 -12.06 7.21
N VAL A 138 16.30 -11.43 6.07
CA VAL A 138 17.13 -10.33 5.58
C VAL A 138 16.30 -9.09 5.28
N VAL A 139 16.93 -7.93 5.41
CA VAL A 139 16.38 -6.64 4.96
C VAL A 139 17.07 -6.28 3.65
N ARG A 140 16.31 -5.84 2.64
CA ARG A 140 16.87 -5.30 1.40
C ARG A 140 16.61 -3.82 1.28
N PHE A 141 17.55 -3.11 0.67
CA PHE A 141 17.38 -1.73 0.24
C PHE A 141 17.78 -1.62 -1.23
N ARG A 142 16.88 -1.11 -2.08
CA ARG A 142 17.08 -1.00 -3.54
C ARG A 142 17.52 -2.32 -4.19
N GLY A 143 16.94 -3.43 -3.73
CA GLY A 143 17.25 -4.79 -4.21
C GLY A 143 18.49 -5.44 -3.60
N GLU A 144 19.32 -4.69 -2.86
CA GLU A 144 20.54 -5.22 -2.23
C GLU A 144 20.30 -5.66 -0.79
N VAL A 145 20.88 -6.80 -0.38
CA VAL A 145 20.81 -7.27 1.01
C VAL A 145 21.66 -6.37 1.90
N LEU A 146 21.03 -5.77 2.91
CA LEU A 146 21.74 -4.97 3.91
C LEU A 146 22.62 -5.87 4.78
N ASN A 147 23.94 -5.64 4.73
CA ASN A 147 24.90 -6.39 5.54
C ASN A 147 24.93 -5.90 7.00
N VAL A 148 23.87 -6.18 7.75
CA VAL A 148 23.78 -5.84 9.19
C VAL A 148 23.24 -6.98 10.03
N ARG A 149 23.90 -7.23 11.15
CA ARG A 149 23.47 -8.25 12.12
C ARG A 149 22.37 -7.70 13.03
N MET A 150 21.13 -8.09 12.79
CA MET A 150 20.00 -7.85 13.70
C MET A 150 19.79 -9.05 14.64
N SER A 151 19.44 -8.79 15.90
CA SER A 151 18.91 -9.82 16.80
C SER A 151 17.52 -10.27 16.32
N PRO A 152 17.03 -11.46 16.75
CA PRO A 152 15.70 -11.93 16.38
C PRO A 152 14.59 -10.91 16.68
N LEU A 153 14.66 -10.22 17.83
CA LEU A 153 13.70 -9.20 18.23
C LEU A 153 13.79 -7.93 17.37
N GLU A 154 14.99 -7.48 17.00
CA GLU A 154 15.12 -6.31 16.12
C GLU A 154 14.60 -6.61 14.72
N PHE A 155 14.86 -7.82 14.20
CA PHE A 155 14.31 -8.25 12.93
C PHE A 155 12.77 -8.35 13.00
N ALA A 156 12.23 -8.96 14.06
CA ALA A 156 10.79 -9.07 14.27
C ALA A 156 10.11 -7.70 14.38
N LEU A 157 10.75 -6.71 15.02
CA LEU A 157 10.27 -5.34 15.07
C LEU A 157 10.17 -4.73 13.68
N VAL A 158 11.25 -4.82 12.89
CA VAL A 158 11.30 -4.27 11.52
C VAL A 158 10.31 -4.97 10.61
N LEU A 159 10.20 -6.31 10.70
CA LEU A 159 9.22 -7.10 9.97
C LEU A 159 7.80 -6.68 10.35
N ARG A 160 7.50 -6.51 11.63
CA ARG A 160 6.15 -6.13 12.08
C ARG A 160 5.76 -4.74 11.60
N LEU A 161 6.70 -3.79 11.67
CA LEU A 161 6.51 -2.45 11.12
C LEU A 161 6.34 -2.49 9.59
N TYR A 162 7.03 -3.38 8.89
CA TYR A 162 6.91 -3.56 7.44
C TYR A 162 5.58 -4.18 7.02
N GLU A 163 5.11 -5.23 7.71
CA GLU A 163 3.80 -5.84 7.50
C GLU A 163 2.65 -4.86 7.74
N GLN A 164 2.84 -3.90 8.65
CA GLN A 164 1.86 -2.90 9.05
C GLN A 164 2.23 -1.50 8.53
N ARG A 165 3.08 -1.40 7.50
CA ARG A 165 3.74 -0.15 7.06
C ARG A 165 2.80 1.01 6.71
N HIS A 166 1.55 0.71 6.46
CA HIS A 166 0.54 1.71 6.15
C HIS A 166 -0.12 2.34 7.40
N ARG A 167 0.12 1.84 8.63
CA ARG A 167 -0.41 2.41 9.88
C ARG A 167 0.66 2.64 10.96
N VAL A 168 0.23 3.32 12.01
CA VAL A 168 0.93 3.35 13.29
C VAL A 168 0.65 2.06 14.05
N CYS A 169 1.71 1.39 14.48
CA CYS A 169 1.66 0.29 15.43
C CYS A 169 1.79 0.85 16.85
N SER A 170 0.87 0.49 17.73
CA SER A 170 0.95 0.88 19.13
C SER A 170 2.13 0.23 19.84
N LYS A 171 2.55 0.81 20.97
CA LYS A 171 3.62 0.21 21.79
C LYS A 171 3.24 -1.18 22.28
N ASP A 172 1.98 -1.37 22.67
CA ASP A 172 1.46 -2.67 23.08
C ASP A 172 1.44 -3.66 21.93
N GLU A 173 0.96 -3.28 20.75
CA GLU A 173 0.96 -4.18 19.58
C GLU A 173 2.37 -4.66 19.22
N LEU A 174 3.36 -3.76 19.27
CA LEU A 174 4.74 -4.11 19.00
C LEU A 174 5.33 -4.95 20.14
N GLY A 175 5.05 -4.60 21.39
CA GLY A 175 5.49 -5.32 22.57
C GLY A 175 4.97 -6.76 22.59
N GLU A 176 3.66 -6.96 22.36
CA GLU A 176 3.03 -8.26 22.27
C GLU A 176 3.62 -9.08 21.11
N ALA A 177 3.87 -8.46 19.95
CA ALA A 177 4.47 -9.17 18.81
C ALA A 177 5.92 -9.62 19.08
N LEU A 178 6.67 -8.87 19.90
CA LEU A 178 8.08 -9.11 20.18
C LEU A 178 8.30 -10.09 21.34
N TRP A 179 7.55 -9.91 22.43
CA TRP A 179 7.76 -10.62 23.70
C TRP A 179 6.55 -11.43 24.15
N GLY A 180 5.40 -11.26 23.50
CA GLY A 180 4.15 -11.91 23.90
C GLY A 180 3.48 -11.25 25.12
N ALA A 181 2.20 -11.58 25.29
CA ALA A 181 1.43 -11.24 26.49
C ALA A 181 0.49 -12.41 26.83
N PRO A 182 0.99 -13.45 27.54
CA PRO A 182 0.17 -14.60 27.90
C PRO A 182 -1.02 -14.18 28.78
N MET A 183 -2.11 -14.93 28.64
CA MET A 183 -3.27 -14.80 29.53
C MET A 183 -2.99 -15.54 30.83
N VAL A 184 -3.00 -14.82 31.95
CA VAL A 184 -2.88 -15.38 33.29
C VAL A 184 -4.08 -14.91 34.11
N ASN A 185 -4.87 -15.84 34.63
CA ASN A 185 -6.08 -15.55 35.40
C ASN A 185 -7.04 -14.57 34.71
N GLY A 186 -7.24 -14.73 33.39
CA GLY A 186 -8.12 -13.87 32.60
C GLY A 186 -7.57 -12.47 32.31
N ARG A 187 -6.33 -12.16 32.69
CA ARG A 187 -5.66 -10.89 32.39
C ARG A 187 -4.48 -11.12 31.44
N ARG A 188 -4.28 -10.22 30.49
CA ARG A 188 -3.04 -10.18 29.70
C ARG A 188 -1.91 -9.73 30.59
N MET A 189 -0.82 -10.48 30.60
CA MET A 189 0.40 -10.15 31.33
C MET A 189 1.51 -9.85 30.32
N PRO A 190 1.72 -8.56 29.94
CA PRO A 190 2.84 -8.16 29.12
C PRO A 190 4.17 -8.62 29.72
N GLN A 191 5.02 -9.25 28.90
CA GLN A 191 6.40 -9.60 29.28
C GLN A 191 7.39 -8.51 28.84
N TYR A 192 6.90 -7.28 28.66
CA TYR A 192 7.64 -6.17 28.10
C TYR A 192 7.24 -4.86 28.79
N ASP A 193 8.11 -3.87 28.68
CA ASP A 193 7.82 -2.49 29.03
C ASP A 193 8.21 -1.53 27.88
N ASP A 194 7.80 -0.27 28.01
CA ASP A 194 8.08 0.79 27.05
C ASP A 194 9.59 1.00 26.80
N ASN A 195 10.43 0.78 27.82
CA ASN A 195 11.87 0.97 27.71
C ASN A 195 12.51 -0.14 26.88
N MET A 196 12.08 -1.39 27.06
CA MET A 196 12.51 -2.54 26.25
C MET A 196 12.20 -2.32 24.76
N LEU A 197 10.98 -1.84 24.45
CA LEU A 197 10.59 -1.48 23.08
C LEU A 197 11.45 -0.33 22.54
N HIS A 198 11.61 0.73 23.31
CA HIS A 198 12.41 1.89 22.92
C HIS A 198 13.87 1.49 22.60
N VAL A 199 14.49 0.62 23.40
CA VAL A 199 15.83 0.08 23.14
C VAL A 199 15.87 -0.70 21.82
N LYS A 200 14.86 -1.52 21.51
CA LYS A 200 14.81 -2.26 20.24
C LYS A 200 14.63 -1.36 19.03
N VAL A 201 13.79 -0.33 19.15
CA VAL A 201 13.64 0.69 18.11
C VAL A 201 14.96 1.43 17.88
N HIS A 202 15.62 1.88 18.95
CA HIS A 202 16.92 2.54 18.86
C HIS A 202 17.97 1.67 18.17
N ASN A 203 18.10 0.40 18.57
CA ASN A 203 19.06 -0.52 17.98
C ASN A 203 18.77 -0.83 16.52
N ALA A 204 17.49 -1.02 16.15
CA ALA A 204 17.10 -1.25 14.77
C ALA A 204 17.47 -0.04 13.90
N LYS A 205 17.14 1.18 14.35
CA LYS A 205 17.54 2.43 13.69
C LYS A 205 19.05 2.54 13.50
N ALA A 206 19.82 2.31 14.56
CA ALA A 206 21.28 2.39 14.51
C ALA A 206 21.90 1.39 13.52
N LYS A 207 21.34 0.17 13.45
CA LYS A 207 21.78 -0.85 12.49
C LYS A 207 21.42 -0.47 11.05
N LEU A 208 20.21 0.03 10.82
CA LEU A 208 19.79 0.53 9.51
C LEU A 208 20.68 1.69 9.03
N ALA A 209 20.95 2.69 9.89
CA ALA A 209 21.89 3.79 9.59
C ALA A 209 23.28 3.29 9.21
N LYS A 210 23.79 2.28 9.93
CA LYS A 210 25.10 1.69 9.65
C LYS A 210 25.12 0.98 8.29
N ALA A 211 24.02 0.36 7.89
CA ALA A 211 23.91 -0.33 6.61
C ALA A 211 23.86 0.67 5.44
N SER A 212 23.02 1.69 5.57
CA SER A 212 22.85 2.75 4.58
C SER A 212 22.36 4.01 5.30
N PRO A 213 23.16 5.09 5.31
CA PRO A 213 22.77 6.34 5.97
C PRO A 213 21.42 6.87 5.46
N GLY A 214 20.54 7.26 6.38
CA GLY A 214 19.19 7.74 6.09
C GLY A 214 18.10 6.70 6.39
N LEU A 215 18.42 5.40 6.38
CA LEU A 215 17.44 4.36 6.69
C LEU A 215 16.96 4.38 8.14
N GLU A 216 17.67 5.01 9.08
CA GLU A 216 17.19 5.19 10.45
C GLU A 216 15.93 6.06 10.54
N LYS A 217 15.70 6.90 9.53
CA LYS A 217 14.57 7.86 9.50
C LYS A 217 13.25 7.20 9.14
N ILE A 218 13.28 6.04 8.49
CA ILE A 218 12.07 5.34 8.05
C ILE A 218 11.27 4.79 9.24
N ILE A 219 11.88 4.57 10.40
CA ILE A 219 11.12 4.21 11.61
C ILE A 219 10.73 5.52 12.31
N VAL A 220 9.48 5.93 12.15
CA VAL A 220 9.00 7.21 12.68
C VAL A 220 8.31 7.00 14.02
N SER A 221 8.70 7.78 15.03
CA SER A 221 8.01 7.83 16.32
C SER A 221 6.78 8.73 16.20
N VAL A 222 5.62 8.24 16.62
CA VAL A 222 4.37 8.99 16.63
C VAL A 222 3.99 9.26 18.10
N PRO A 223 4.12 10.51 18.59
CA PRO A 223 3.88 10.84 19.99
C PRO A 223 2.51 10.38 20.49
N GLY A 224 2.48 9.73 21.65
CA GLY A 224 1.25 9.20 22.26
C GLY A 224 0.64 7.98 21.56
N ALA A 225 1.08 7.60 20.36
CA ALA A 225 0.50 6.51 19.59
C ALA A 225 1.43 5.29 19.47
N GLY A 226 2.70 5.48 19.09
CA GLY A 226 3.63 4.37 18.87
C GLY A 226 4.63 4.64 17.76
N TYR A 227 4.78 3.71 16.82
CA TYR A 227 5.75 3.79 15.72
C TYR A 227 5.14 3.38 14.37
N ARG A 228 5.60 3.98 13.27
CA ARG A 228 5.27 3.53 11.90
C ARG A 228 6.51 3.40 11.04
N LEU A 229 6.35 2.73 9.90
CA LEU A 229 7.37 2.67 8.86
C LEU A 229 7.03 3.64 7.72
N ASP A 230 7.95 4.54 7.40
CA ASP A 230 7.81 5.59 6.37
C ASP A 230 8.78 5.30 5.22
N ILE A 231 8.40 4.36 4.36
CA ILE A 231 9.19 3.95 3.19
C ILE A 231 9.02 4.95 2.04
N GLU A 232 7.93 5.71 2.02
CA GLU A 232 7.63 6.72 1.00
C GLU A 232 8.71 7.81 0.97
N SER A 233 9.25 8.19 2.13
CA SER A 233 10.41 9.10 2.21
C SER A 233 11.67 8.63 1.43
N LEU A 234 11.77 7.34 1.08
CA LEU A 234 12.91 6.78 0.35
C LEU A 234 12.79 6.91 -1.17
N SER A 235 11.57 7.09 -1.72
CA SER A 235 11.35 7.24 -3.16
C SER A 235 11.62 8.68 -3.65
N GLU A 236 11.51 9.67 -2.76
CA GLU A 236 11.72 11.10 -3.05
C GLU A 236 13.22 11.48 -3.18
N THR A 237 14.15 10.60 -2.81
CA THR A 237 15.60 10.91 -2.83
C THR A 237 16.26 10.72 -4.21
N ARG A 238 15.57 11.08 -5.31
CA ARG A 238 16.21 11.28 -6.62
C ARG A 238 16.74 12.71 -6.71
N LYS A 239 17.99 12.90 -6.27
CA LYS A 239 18.84 14.00 -6.76
C LYS A 239 20.05 13.40 -7.45
#